data_AF-A0A562L8W2-F1
#
_entry.id   AF-A0A562L8W2-F1
#
_cell.length_a   1.000
_cell.length_b   1.000
_cell.length_c   1.000
_cell.angle_alpha   90.00
_cell.angle_beta   90.00
_cell.angle_gamma   90.00
#
_symmetry.space_group_name_H-M   'P 1'
#
loop_
_entity.id
_entity.type
_entity.pdbx_description
1 polymer ?
#
loop_
_entity_poly.entity_id
_entity_poly.type
_entity_poly.pdbx_seq_one_letter_code
_entity_poly.pdbx_strand_id
1 'polypeptide(L)'
;MPVTDRSRRNTVGDDRWVKVGNNMTNQQQSRAASNDLDLLDRYWRAANYLSVGQIYLLDNPLLREPLRPAHIKPRLLGHWGTTPGLNFIYAHLNRVIRALDISVI
;
A
#
# COMPACT_ATOMS: atom_id res chain seq x y z
N MET A 1 55.82 35.52 31.21
CA MET A 1 55.01 36.20 30.17
C MET A 1 55.35 35.60 28.81
N PRO A 2 54.39 35.15 27.98
CA PRO A 2 53.10 34.55 28.26
C PRO A 2 53.02 33.08 27.74
N VAL A 3 52.16 32.30 28.40
CA VAL A 3 51.66 31.01 27.95
C VAL A 3 50.72 31.26 26.77
N THR A 4 50.97 30.67 25.61
CA THR A 4 50.00 30.70 24.51
C THR A 4 48.88 29.72 24.81
N ASP A 5 47.78 30.27 25.31
CA ASP A 5 46.45 29.68 25.33
C ASP A 5 46.08 29.15 23.94
N ARG A 6 45.83 27.84 23.84
CA ARG A 6 45.29 27.19 22.65
C ARG A 6 43.84 26.79 22.90
N SER A 7 43.04 27.68 23.51
CA SER A 7 41.59 27.59 23.46
C SER A 7 41.08 28.07 22.10
N ARG A 8 40.04 27.37 21.62
CA ARG A 8 39.19 27.67 20.46
C ARG A 8 39.78 27.31 19.09
N ARG A 9 39.66 26.03 18.73
CA ARG A 9 39.38 25.65 17.34
C ARG A 9 38.04 24.91 17.29
N ASN A 10 37.15 25.48 16.48
CA ASN A 10 35.75 25.12 16.26
C ASN A 10 35.49 23.62 16.11
N THR A 11 34.54 23.10 16.90
CA THR A 11 33.71 21.96 16.50
C THR A 11 32.26 22.44 16.32
N VAL A 12 32.05 23.37 15.39
CA VAL A 12 30.74 23.55 14.74
C VAL A 12 30.80 22.72 13.46
N GLY A 13 30.99 21.41 13.65
CA GLY A 13 31.12 20.42 12.61
C GLY A 13 29.75 19.84 12.30
N ASP A 14 29.09 20.42 11.32
CA ASP A 14 28.36 19.65 10.31
C ASP A 14 27.19 18.72 10.69
N ASP A 15 26.44 19.05 11.75
CA ASP A 15 25.10 18.48 12.01
C ASP A 15 24.13 18.63 10.83
N ARG A 16 24.41 19.56 9.91
CA ARG A 16 23.61 19.81 8.71
C ARG A 16 23.61 18.61 7.75
N TRP A 17 24.72 17.92 7.55
CA TRP A 17 24.75 16.75 6.67
C TRP A 17 24.04 15.55 7.28
N VAL A 18 24.15 15.38 8.61
CA VAL A 18 23.42 14.34 9.35
C VAL A 18 21.90 14.60 9.30
N LYS A 19 21.46 15.85 9.51
CA LYS A 19 20.04 16.23 9.40
C LYS A 19 19.50 16.10 7.98
N VAL A 20 20.27 16.49 6.96
CA VAL A 20 19.89 16.33 5.55
C VAL A 20 19.79 14.85 5.17
N GLY A 21 20.75 14.02 5.61
CA GLY A 21 20.72 12.57 5.42
C GLY A 21 19.48 11.91 6.05
N ASN A 22 19.18 12.23 7.31
CA ASN A 22 17.98 11.72 8.00
C ASN A 22 16.67 12.20 7.36
N ASN A 23 16.61 13.45 6.87
CA ASN A 23 15.42 13.95 6.21
C ASN A 23 15.18 13.27 4.85
N MET A 24 16.24 13.00 4.09
CA MET A 24 16.14 12.30 2.81
C MET A 24 15.72 10.84 2.99
N THR A 25 16.29 10.11 3.95
CA THR A 25 15.91 8.72 4.22
C THR A 25 14.47 8.61 4.71
N ASN A 26 14.03 9.50 5.59
CA ASN A 26 12.67 9.49 6.12
C ASN A 26 11.62 9.88 5.05
N GLN A 27 11.98 10.78 4.12
CA GLN A 27 11.15 11.08 2.95
C GLN A 27 11.10 9.92 1.93
N GLN A 28 12.19 9.18 1.75
CA GLN A 28 12.19 7.99 0.89
C GLN A 28 11.37 6.85 1.50
N GLN A 29 11.48 6.61 2.81
CA GLN A 29 10.69 5.60 3.51
C GLN A 29 9.19 5.93 3.50
N SER A 30 8.81 7.19 3.75
CA SER A 30 7.40 7.59 3.68
C SER A 30 6.82 7.46 2.27
N ARG A 31 7.59 7.78 1.22
CA ARG A 31 7.18 7.55 -0.18
C ARG A 31 7.06 6.07 -0.56
N ALA A 32 7.99 5.24 -0.10
CA ALA A 32 7.91 3.79 -0.33
C ALA A 32 6.69 3.20 0.39
N ALA A 33 6.43 3.61 1.63
CA ALA A 33 5.26 3.20 2.39
C ALA A 33 3.95 3.69 1.76
N SER A 34 3.90 4.92 1.23
CA SER A 34 2.71 5.42 0.54
C SER A 34 2.42 4.65 -0.74
N ASN A 35 3.46 4.30 -1.51
CA ASN A 35 3.31 3.51 -2.74
C ASN A 35 2.82 2.09 -2.43
N ASP A 36 3.31 1.48 -1.36
CA ASP A 36 2.89 0.15 -0.92
C ASP A 36 1.42 0.14 -0.47
N LEU A 37 0.98 1.17 0.25
CA LEU A 37 -0.42 1.32 0.65
C LEU A 37 -1.36 1.60 -0.55
N ASP A 38 -0.91 2.36 -1.56
CA ASP A 38 -1.68 2.55 -2.79
C ASP A 38 -1.88 1.22 -3.55
N LEU A 39 -0.82 0.41 -3.67
CA LEU A 39 -0.91 -0.90 -4.30
C LEU A 39 -1.85 -1.84 -3.52
N LEU A 40 -1.83 -1.77 -2.19
CA LEU A 40 -2.71 -2.53 -1.32
C LEU A 40 -4.18 -2.15 -1.52
N ASP A 41 -4.50 -0.85 -1.55
CA ASP A 41 -5.86 -0.36 -1.82
C ASP A 41 -6.34 -0.82 -3.20
N ARG A 42 -5.50 -0.68 -4.22
CA ARG A 42 -5.80 -1.10 -5.59
C ARG A 42 -6.08 -2.60 -5.68
N TYR A 43 -5.28 -3.42 -4.99
CA TYR A 43 -5.51 -4.86 -4.91
C TYR A 43 -6.84 -5.18 -4.24
N TRP A 44 -7.13 -4.56 -3.09
CA TRP A 44 -8.37 -4.77 -2.36
C TRP A 44 -9.61 -4.37 -3.19
N ARG A 45 -9.55 -3.21 -3.86
CA ARG A 45 -10.61 -2.75 -4.76
C ARG A 45 -10.80 -3.66 -5.97
N ALA A 46 -9.71 -4.15 -6.57
CA ALA A 46 -9.78 -5.11 -7.67
C ALA A 46 -10.44 -6.42 -7.24
N ALA A 47 -10.06 -6.97 -6.08
CA ALA A 47 -10.68 -8.17 -5.52
C ALA A 47 -12.18 -7.97 -5.29
N ASN A 48 -12.57 -6.84 -4.68
CA ASN A 48 -13.98 -6.51 -4.45
C ASN A 48 -14.77 -6.37 -5.76
N TYR A 49 -14.20 -5.72 -6.77
CA TYR A 49 -14.82 -5.58 -8.09
C TYR A 49 -15.09 -6.94 -8.74
N LEU A 50 -14.09 -7.83 -8.72
CA LEU A 50 -14.24 -9.19 -9.25
C LEU A 50 -15.26 -10.01 -8.45
N SER A 51 -15.30 -9.87 -7.13
CA SER A 51 -16.31 -10.54 -6.30
C SER A 51 -17.73 -10.11 -6.65
N VAL A 52 -17.97 -8.81 -6.85
CA VAL A 52 -19.26 -8.31 -7.33
C VAL A 52 -19.57 -8.87 -8.72
N GLY A 53 -18.59 -8.87 -9.63
CA GLY A 53 -18.74 -9.47 -10.96
C GLY A 53 -19.17 -10.94 -10.89
N GLN A 54 -18.52 -11.73 -10.05
CA GLN A 54 -18.85 -13.14 -9.84
C GLN A 54 -20.26 -13.36 -9.26
N ILE A 55 -20.71 -12.50 -8.34
CA ILE A 55 -22.03 -12.64 -7.70
C ILE A 55 -23.15 -12.18 -8.65
N TYR A 56 -22.97 -11.07 -9.35
CA TYR A 56 -24.08 -10.36 -10.01
C TYR A 56 -24.04 -10.42 -11.55
N LEU A 57 -22.87 -10.52 -12.18
CA LEU A 57 -22.75 -10.39 -13.63
C LEU A 57 -22.70 -11.75 -14.34
N LEU A 58 -23.49 -11.86 -15.41
CA LEU A 58 -23.43 -12.96 -16.37
C LEU A 58 -22.44 -12.66 -17.50
N ASP A 59 -22.32 -11.38 -17.90
CA ASP A 59 -21.47 -10.90 -18.99
C ASP A 59 -21.04 -9.43 -18.74
N ASN A 60 -20.20 -8.89 -19.61
CA ASN A 60 -19.64 -7.53 -19.55
C ASN A 60 -18.92 -7.22 -18.20
N PRO A 61 -18.03 -8.11 -17.71
CA PRO A 61 -17.45 -8.00 -16.37
C PRO A 61 -16.51 -6.79 -16.20
N LEU A 62 -16.08 -6.16 -17.29
CA LEU A 62 -15.22 -4.97 -17.28
C LEU A 62 -15.95 -3.70 -17.72
N LEU A 63 -17.28 -3.78 -17.91
CA LEU A 63 -18.12 -2.66 -18.34
C LEU A 63 -17.59 -1.94 -19.60
N ARG A 64 -17.17 -2.72 -20.61
CA ARG A 64 -16.68 -2.17 -21.90
C ARG A 64 -17.78 -1.47 -22.70
N GLU A 65 -19.02 -1.82 -22.41
CA GLU A 65 -20.23 -1.16 -22.86
C GLU A 65 -21.12 -0.80 -21.66
N PRO A 66 -22.07 0.14 -21.78
CA PRO A 66 -22.99 0.49 -20.70
C PRO A 66 -23.71 -0.74 -20.12
N LEU A 67 -23.85 -0.78 -18.80
CA LEU A 67 -24.48 -1.91 -18.10
C LEU A 67 -25.97 -2.02 -18.48
N ARG A 68 -26.38 -3.22 -18.88
CA ARG A 68 -27.77 -3.54 -19.25
C ARG A 68 -28.33 -4.64 -18.34
N PRO A 69 -29.65 -4.71 -18.11
CA PRO A 69 -30.25 -5.79 -17.31
C PRO A 69 -29.88 -7.20 -17.82
N ALA A 70 -29.68 -7.35 -19.13
CA ALA A 70 -29.24 -8.61 -19.75
C ALA A 70 -27.84 -9.09 -19.28
N HIS A 71 -27.01 -8.20 -18.75
CA HIS A 71 -25.70 -8.55 -18.18
C HIS A 71 -25.78 -9.08 -16.75
N ILE A 72 -26.95 -8.98 -16.10
CA ILE A 72 -27.15 -9.41 -14.71
C ILE A 72 -27.67 -10.85 -14.68
N LYS A 73 -27.16 -11.67 -13.77
CA LYS A 73 -27.63 -13.04 -13.60
C LYS A 73 -29.13 -13.08 -13.24
N PRO A 74 -29.95 -13.94 -13.88
CA PRO A 74 -31.36 -14.08 -13.54
C PRO A 74 -31.62 -14.57 -12.11
N ARG A 75 -30.65 -15.31 -11.53
CA ARG A 75 -30.67 -15.78 -10.15
C ARG A 75 -29.36 -15.41 -9.47
N LEU A 76 -29.46 -14.62 -8.41
CA LEU A 76 -28.31 -14.20 -7.62
C LEU A 76 -28.01 -15.25 -6.56
N LEU A 77 -26.83 -15.85 -6.63
CA LEU A 77 -26.33 -16.83 -5.66
C LEU A 77 -24.94 -16.38 -5.21
N GLY A 78 -24.81 -16.03 -3.94
CA GLY A 78 -23.57 -15.54 -3.35
C GLY A 78 -23.84 -14.73 -2.09
N HIS A 79 -22.81 -14.57 -1.25
CA HIS A 79 -22.88 -13.78 -0.02
C HIS A 79 -21.92 -12.61 -0.16
N TRP A 80 -22.45 -11.39 -0.25
CA TRP A 80 -21.61 -10.19 -0.30
C TRP A 80 -21.11 -9.77 1.07
N GLY A 81 -21.91 -9.93 2.13
CA GLY A 81 -21.68 -9.27 3.43
C GLY A 81 -20.30 -9.50 4.06
N THR A 82 -19.72 -10.69 3.89
CA THR A 82 -18.39 -11.02 4.45
C THR A 82 -17.25 -10.80 3.46
N THR A 83 -17.51 -10.76 2.16
CA THR A 83 -16.48 -10.76 1.12
C THR A 83 -15.53 -9.56 1.18
N PRO A 84 -15.99 -8.30 1.35
CA PRO A 84 -15.08 -7.15 1.46
C PRO A 84 -14.11 -7.25 2.64
N GLY A 85 -14.58 -7.78 3.77
CA GLY A 85 -13.77 -7.98 4.97
C GLY A 85 -12.73 -9.07 4.77
N LEU A 86 -13.11 -10.19 4.15
CA LEU A 86 -12.17 -11.26 3.79
C LEU A 86 -11.13 -10.77 2.80
N ASN A 87 -11.53 -10.07 1.73
CA ASN A 87 -10.62 -9.50 0.75
C ASN A 87 -9.63 -8.51 1.39
N PHE A 88 -10.09 -7.71 2.38
CA PHE A 88 -9.23 -6.80 3.12
C PHE A 88 -8.15 -7.55 3.90
N ILE A 89 -8.56 -8.58 4.66
CA ILE A 89 -7.63 -9.41 5.44
C ILE A 89 -6.64 -10.11 4.51
N TYR A 90 -7.10 -10.71 3.41
CA TYR A 90 -6.24 -11.37 2.43
C TYR A 90 -5.23 -10.42 1.78
N ALA A 91 -5.66 -9.20 1.43
CA ALA A 91 -4.74 -8.19 0.89
C ALA A 91 -3.60 -7.88 1.86
N HIS A 92 -3.92 -7.71 3.15
CA HIS A 92 -2.93 -7.44 4.19
C HIS A 92 -2.06 -8.66 4.50
N LEU A 93 -2.63 -9.87 4.48
CA LEU A 93 -1.88 -11.10 4.63
C LEU A 93 -0.85 -11.25 3.49
N ASN A 94 -1.26 -11.04 2.24
CA ASN A 94 -0.36 -11.08 1.09
C ASN A 94 0.77 -10.05 1.20
N ARG A 95 0.50 -8.87 1.76
CA ARG A 95 1.53 -7.86 2.05
C ARG A 95 2.56 -8.37 3.07
N VAL A 96 2.10 -8.97 4.17
CA VAL A 96 2.99 -9.53 5.21
C VAL A 96 3.84 -10.69 4.65
N ILE A 97 3.21 -11.59 3.90
CA ILE A 97 3.88 -12.70 3.19
C ILE A 97 5.04 -12.17 2.34
N ARG A 98 4.78 -11.18 1.48
CA ARG A 98 5.79 -10.60 0.60
C ARG A 98 6.88 -9.82 1.34
N ALA A 99 6.52 -9.14 2.43
CA ALA A 99 7.48 -8.34 3.20
C ALA A 99 8.45 -9.20 4.04
N LEU A 100 7.97 -10.36 4.50
CA LEU A 100 8.75 -11.27 5.34
C LEU A 100 9.31 -12.47 4.56
N ASP A 101 8.99 -12.60 3.27
CA ASP A 101 9.34 -13.75 2.42
C ASP A 101 8.93 -15.09 3.05
N ILE A 102 7.74 -15.11 3.66
CA ILE A 102 7.18 -16.30 4.30
C ILE A 102 6.13 -16.94 3.40
N SER A 103 5.98 -18.26 3.50
CA SER A 103 4.89 -18.97 2.83
C SER A 103 3.80 -19.32 3.84
N VAL A 104 2.55 -19.07 3.45
CA VAL A 104 1.36 -19.53 4.15
C VAL A 104 0.45 -20.17 3.10
N ILE A 105 0.51 -21.50 3.03
CA ILE A 105 -0.07 -22.41 2.01
C ILE A 105 0.74 -22.50 0.71
#